data_AF-A0A947ZAX5-F1
#
_entry.id   AF-A0A947ZAX5-F1
#
_cell.length_a   1.000
_cell.length_b   1.000
_cell.length_c   1.000
_cell.angle_alpha   90.00
_cell.angle_beta   90.00
_cell.angle_gamma   90.00
#
_symmetry.space_group_name_H-M   'P 1'
#
loop_
_entity.id
_entity.type
_entity.pdbx_description
1 polymer ?
#
loop_
_entity_poly.entity_id
_entity_poly.type
_entity_poly.pdbx_seq_one_letter_code
_entity_poly.pdbx_strand_id
1 'polypeptide(L)'
;MNFDMLKLTIQDLGTRFGIQLLSALAIYIGGKIAMSVISSAVSKILTKRKVDETVSNFVVHLVRIGLTVFIFIAVLAQLGIQT
;
A
#
# COMPACT_ATOMS: atom_id res chain seq x y z
N MET A 1 25.69 -24.06 -27.53
CA MET A 1 24.85 -22.92 -27.10
C MET A 1 24.16 -23.34 -25.81
N ASN A 2 24.47 -22.69 -24.69
CA ASN A 2 24.39 -23.27 -23.35
C ASN A 2 22.96 -23.18 -22.75
N PHE A 3 22.12 -24.20 -22.99
CA PHE A 3 20.74 -24.27 -22.48
C PHE A 3 20.66 -24.18 -20.96
N ASP A 4 21.71 -24.56 -20.24
CA ASP A 4 21.80 -24.44 -18.78
C ASP A 4 21.86 -22.98 -18.31
N MET A 5 22.45 -22.08 -19.11
CA MET A 5 22.51 -20.65 -18.79
C MET A 5 21.13 -19.98 -18.94
N LEU A 6 20.31 -20.45 -19.89
CA LEU A 6 18.93 -19.97 -20.07
C LEU A 6 18.02 -20.38 -18.91
N LYS A 7 18.13 -21.63 -18.43
CA LYS A 7 17.33 -22.12 -17.29
C LYS A 7 17.63 -21.34 -16.00
N LEU A 8 18.91 -21.09 -15.72
CA LEU A 8 19.34 -20.35 -14.53
C LEU A 8 18.82 -18.90 -14.54
N THR A 9 18.83 -18.25 -15.70
CA THR A 9 18.35 -16.86 -15.84
C THR A 9 16.84 -16.75 -15.65
N ILE A 10 16.06 -17.67 -16.24
CA ILE A 10 14.59 -17.67 -16.09
C ILE A 10 14.19 -17.97 -14.64
N GLN A 11 14.89 -18.90 -13.96
CA GLN A 11 14.61 -19.23 -12.58
C GLN A 11 14.92 -18.06 -11.63
N ASP A 12 16.06 -17.39 -11.81
CA ASP A 12 16.43 -16.23 -10.98
C ASP A 12 15.45 -15.06 -11.17
N LEU A 13 15.07 -14.74 -12.40
CA LEU A 13 14.05 -13.72 -12.69
C LEU A 13 12.69 -14.07 -12.08
N GLY A 14 12.27 -15.33 -12.23
CA GLY A 14 10.99 -15.80 -11.70
C GLY A 14 10.90 -15.72 -10.17
N THR A 15 11.96 -16.13 -9.46
CA THR A 15 12.00 -16.05 -8.00
C THR A 15 12.05 -14.61 -7.51
N ARG A 16 12.86 -13.75 -8.13
CA ARG A 16 12.94 -12.32 -7.77
C ARG A 16 11.60 -11.61 -7.96
N PHE A 17 10.98 -11.76 -9.13
CA PHE A 17 9.71 -11.12 -9.44
C PHE A 17 8.58 -11.65 -8.54
N GLY A 18 8.55 -12.96 -8.27
CA GLY A 18 7.58 -13.57 -7.37
C GLY A 18 7.65 -12.99 -5.95
N ILE A 19 8.85 -12.81 -5.40
CA ILE A 19 9.05 -12.25 -4.06
C ILE A 19 8.64 -10.76 -4.02
N GLN A 20 8.98 -9.98 -5.05
CA GLN A 20 8.58 -8.57 -5.14
C GLN A 20 7.06 -8.42 -5.18
N LEU A 21 6.38 -9.23 -5.99
CA LEU A 21 4.93 -9.22 -6.12
C LEU A 21 4.25 -9.61 -4.79
N LEU A 22 4.73 -10.65 -4.12
CA LEU A 22 4.20 -11.07 -2.81
C LEU A 22 4.38 -9.98 -1.75
N SER A 23 5.55 -9.34 -1.74
CA SER A 23 5.86 -8.25 -0.81
C SER A 23 4.97 -7.03 -1.07
N ALA A 24 4.75 -6.68 -2.34
CA ALA A 24 3.83 -5.61 -2.75
C ALA A 24 2.39 -5.89 -2.31
N LEU A 25 1.92 -7.13 -2.46
CA LEU A 25 0.61 -7.55 -1.94
C LEU A 25 0.54 -7.43 -0.41
N ALA A 26 1.59 -7.87 0.29
CA ALA A 26 1.64 -7.78 1.75
C ALA A 26 1.54 -6.32 2.24
N ILE A 27 2.26 -5.39 1.58
CA ILE A 27 2.19 -3.96 1.88
C ILE A 27 0.80 -3.41 1.59
N TYR A 28 0.19 -3.76 0.44
CA TYR A 28 -1.16 -3.30 0.11
C TYR A 28 -2.19 -3.73 1.16
N ILE A 29 -2.17 -5.01 1.56
CA ILE A 29 -3.09 -5.55 2.57
C ILE A 29 -2.85 -4.89 3.93
N GLY A 30 -1.59 -4.79 4.36
CA GLY A 30 -1.23 -4.11 5.61
C GLY A 30 -1.66 -2.64 5.61
N GLY A 31 -1.48 -1.95 4.49
CA GLY A 31 -1.91 -0.58 4.26
C GLY A 31 -3.42 -0.40 4.38
N LYS A 32 -4.21 -1.31 3.81
CA LYS A 32 -5.69 -1.27 3.90
C LYS A 32 -6.17 -1.41 5.35
N ILE A 33 -5.51 -2.26 6.14
CA ILE A 33 -5.83 -2.43 7.57
C ILE A 33 -5.48 -1.14 8.32
N ALA A 34 -4.26 -0.61 8.14
CA ALA A 34 -3.83 0.64 8.75
C ALA A 34 -4.75 1.81 8.38
N MET A 35 -5.19 1.89 7.12
CA MET A 35 -6.14 2.90 6.65
C MET A 35 -7.45 2.86 7.43
N SER A 36 -8.01 1.67 7.66
CA SER A 36 -9.25 1.51 8.43
C SER A 36 -9.08 1.99 9.87
N VAL A 37 -7.97 1.60 10.52
CA VAL A 37 -7.67 1.98 11.90
C VAL A 37 -7.48 3.50 12.03
N ILE A 38 -6.65 4.10 11.16
CA ILE A 38 -6.36 5.53 11.20
C ILE A 38 -7.61 6.35 10.89
N SER A 39 -8.37 5.99 9.85
CA SER A 39 -9.61 6.72 9.50
C SER A 39 -10.64 6.68 10.62
N SER A 40 -10.76 5.52 11.29
CA SER A 40 -11.67 5.36 12.44
C SER A 40 -11.20 6.17 13.65
N ALA A 41 -9.89 6.23 13.90
CA ALA A 41 -9.32 7.05 14.96
C ALA A 41 -9.58 8.54 14.71
N VAL A 42 -9.34 9.02 13.48
CA VAL A 42 -9.61 10.41 13.08
C VAL A 42 -11.09 10.76 13.27
N SER A 43 -12.00 9.91 12.78
CA SER A 43 -13.45 10.11 12.96
C SER A 43 -13.84 10.20 14.44
N LYS A 44 -13.33 9.29 15.29
CA LYS A 44 -13.58 9.32 16.75
C LYS A 44 -13.05 10.59 17.42
N ILE A 45 -11.88 11.09 16.99
CA ILE A 45 -11.30 12.32 17.54
C ILE A 45 -12.16 13.54 17.18
N LEU A 46 -12.59 13.65 15.91
CA LEU A 46 -13.38 14.78 15.42
C LEU A 46 -14.76 14.83 16.07
N THR A 47 -15.44 13.68 16.16
CA THR A 47 -16.73 13.56 16.84
C THR A 47 -16.62 13.86 18.33
N LYS A 48 -15.58 13.40 19.02
CA LYS A 48 -15.32 13.73 20.44
C LYS A 48 -15.11 15.24 20.66
N ARG A 49 -14.56 15.94 19.67
CA ARG A 49 -14.38 17.39 19.69
C ARG A 49 -15.61 18.18 19.27
N LYS A 50 -16.76 17.52 19.03
CA LYS A 50 -18.01 18.14 18.55
C LYS A 50 -17.82 18.93 17.24
N VAL A 51 -16.93 18.44 16.37
CA VAL A 51 -16.81 18.97 15.00
C VAL A 51 -18.07 18.59 14.23
N ASP A 52 -18.58 19.50 13.40
CA ASP A 52 -19.74 19.26 12.54
C ASP A 52 -19.55 18.01 11.67
N GLU A 53 -20.63 17.28 11.43
CA GLU A 53 -20.61 16.02 10.68
C GLU A 53 -20.08 16.19 9.25
N THR A 54 -20.42 17.30 8.59
CA THR A 54 -19.97 17.62 7.22
C THR A 54 -18.45 17.75 7.17
N VAL A 55 -17.88 18.50 8.13
CA VAL A 55 -16.44 18.73 8.23
C VAL A 55 -15.72 17.43 8.64
N SER A 56 -16.30 16.68 9.58
CA SER A 56 -15.78 15.39 10.02
C SER A 56 -15.65 14.42 8.85
N ASN A 57 -16.72 14.26 8.05
CA ASN A 57 -16.70 13.39 6.88
C ASN A 57 -15.70 13.88 5.83
N PHE A 58 -15.64 15.18 5.55
CA PHE A 58 -14.66 15.74 4.63
C PHE A 58 -13.22 15.39 5.03
N VAL A 59 -12.85 15.60 6.30
CA VAL A 59 -11.51 15.28 6.80
C VAL A 59 -11.23 13.77 6.74
N VAL A 60 -12.19 12.93 7.13
CA VAL A 60 -12.04 11.46 7.04
C VAL A 60 -11.83 11.02 5.59
N HIS A 61 -12.55 11.62 4.64
CA HIS A 61 -12.36 11.37 3.21
C HIS A 61 -10.98 11.82 2.72
N LEU A 62 -10.52 13.01 3.11
CA LEU A 62 -9.16 13.48 2.79
C LEU A 62 -8.09 12.54 3.32
N VAL A 63 -8.22 12.09 4.58
CA VAL A 63 -7.28 11.13 5.19
C VAL A 63 -7.29 9.81 4.43
N ARG A 64 -8.46 9.28 4.05
CA ARG A 64 -8.56 8.06 3.26
C ARG A 64 -7.87 8.19 1.90
N ILE A 65 -8.08 9.29 1.19
CA ILE A 65 -7.45 9.54 -0.11
C ILE A 65 -5.93 9.63 0.06
N GLY A 66 -5.45 10.42 1.04
CA GLY A 66 -4.02 10.53 1.33
C GLY A 66 -3.37 9.19 1.65
N LEU A 67 -3.97 8.40 2.55
CA LEU A 67 -3.48 7.06 2.90
C LEU A 67 -3.48 6.12 1.69
N THR A 68 -4.49 6.20 0.83
CA THR A 68 -4.54 5.41 -0.40
C THR A 68 -3.33 5.72 -1.29
N VAL A 69 -3.03 7.01 -1.51
CA VAL A 69 -1.88 7.45 -2.30
C VAL A 69 -0.57 6.93 -1.69
N PHE A 70 -0.38 7.06 -0.36
CA PHE A 70 0.81 6.54 0.31
C PHE A 70 0.98 5.03 0.15
N ILE A 71 -0.10 4.25 0.24
CA ILE A 71 -0.04 2.80 0.06
C ILE A 71 0.39 2.48 -1.36
N PHE A 72 -0.17 3.15 -2.37
CA PHE A 72 0.24 2.93 -3.77
C PHE A 72 1.70 3.31 -4.00
N ILE A 73 2.19 4.42 -3.44
CA ILE A 73 3.61 4.79 -3.52
C ILE A 73 4.48 3.68 -2.92
N ALA A 74 4.14 3.16 -1.74
CA ALA A 74 4.89 2.10 -1.09
C ALA A 74 4.88 0.78 -1.89
N VAL A 75 3.74 0.44 -2.50
CA VAL A 75 3.61 -0.72 -3.39
C VAL A 75 4.49 -0.55 -4.63
N LEU A 76 4.46 0.61 -5.27
CA LEU A 76 5.27 0.89 -6.47
C LEU A 76 6.77 0.90 -6.14
N ALA A 77 7.16 1.47 -4.99
CA ALA A 77 8.53 1.44 -4.49
C ALA A 77 9.02 -0.01 -4.29
N GLN A 78 8.19 -0.90 -3.74
CA GLN A 78 8.53 -2.31 -3.53
C GLN A 78 8.69 -3.08 -4.84
N LEU A 79 7.95 -2.71 -5.88
CA LEU A 79 8.09 -3.31 -7.22
C LEU A 79 9.39 -2.88 -7.92
N GLY A 80 10.24 -2.08 -7.28
CA GLY A 80 11.52 -1.65 -7.84
C GLY A 80 11.34 -0.71 -9.04
N ILE A 81 10.17 -0.08 -9.15
CA ILE A 81 9.98 1.07 -10.04
C ILE A 81 10.82 2.18 -9.41
N GLN A 82 12.08 2.27 -9.85
CA GLN A 82 12.98 3.36 -9.45
C GLN A 82 12.27 4.66 -9.79
N THR A 83 11.90 5.38 -8.73
CA THR A 83 11.41 6.75 -8.76
C THR A 83 12.59 7.68 -8.55
#